data_AF-A0A2X4V1K4-F1
#
_entry.id   AF-A0A2X4V1K4-F1
#
_cell.length_a   1.000
_cell.length_b   1.000
_cell.length_c   1.000
_cell.angle_alpha   90.00
_cell.angle_beta   90.00
_cell.angle_gamma   90.00
#
_symmetry.space_group_name_H-M   'P 1'
#
loop_
_entity.id
_entity.type
_entity.pdbx_description
1 polymer ?
#
loop_
_entity_poly.entity_id
_entity_poly.type
_entity_poly.pdbx_seq_one_letter_code
_entity_poly.pdbx_strand_id
1 'polypeptide(L)' 'MVIAWLLEPQLVTTEEYYVDVALEGAMTRGSSRRWRPDGLRLTVGMPEPQGKPIRVMEQVDNARLLALIGETLARA' A
#
# COMPACT_ATOMS: atom_id res chain seq x y z
N MET A 1 6.48 1.88 -9.98
CA MET A 1 5.86 2.62 -8.86
C MET A 1 6.88 3.02 -7.80
N VAL A 2 7.60 2.06 -7.19
CA VAL A 2 8.56 2.36 -6.10
C VAL A 2 9.54 3.48 -6.44
N ILE A 3 10.20 3.42 -7.60
CA ILE A 3 11.15 4.46 -8.04
C ILE A 3 10.45 5.81 -8.22
N ALA A 4 9.31 5.85 -8.90
CA ALA A 4 8.55 7.09 -9.12
C ALA A 4 8.15 7.74 -7.79
N TRP A 5 7.75 6.97 -6.79
CA TRP A 5 7.45 7.47 -5.45
C TRP A 5 8.69 8.01 -4.72
N LEU A 6 9.85 7.37 -4.87
CA LEU A 6 11.10 7.88 -4.28
C LEU A 6 11.52 9.22 -4.90
N LEU A 7 11.26 9.41 -6.19
CA LEU A 7 11.54 10.65 -6.91
C LEU A 7 10.53 11.74 -6.58
N GLU A 8 9.24 11.41 -6.60
CA GLU A 8 8.14 12.33 -6.32
C GLU A 8 7.12 11.69 -5.35
N PRO A 9 7.33 11.79 -4.02
CA PRO A 9 6.44 11.18 -3.04
C PRO A 9 4.99 11.70 -3.08
N GLN A 10 4.80 12.91 -3.63
CA GLN A 10 3.49 13.56 -3.77
C GLN A 10 2.62 12.95 -4.88
N LEU A 11 3.16 12.03 -5.69
CA LEU A 11 2.38 11.30 -6.71
C LEU A 11 1.34 10.36 -6.11
N VAL A 12 1.45 10.03 -4.83
CA VAL A 12 0.56 9.06 -4.19
C VAL A 12 -0.07 9.63 -2.94
N THR A 13 -1.29 9.20 -2.65
CA THR A 13 -1.83 9.30 -1.29
C THR A 13 -1.48 8.05 -0.52
N THR A 14 -1.26 8.20 0.78
CA THR A 14 -1.04 7.08 1.68
C THR A 14 -1.90 7.19 2.90
N GLU A 15 -2.23 6.05 3.48
CA GLU A 15 -3.01 5.95 4.69
C GLU A 15 -2.37 4.93 5.64
N GLU A 16 -2.59 5.09 6.94
CA GLU A 16 -2.00 4.18 7.95
C GLU A 16 -2.86 2.94 8.17
N TYR A 17 -2.20 1.78 8.08
CA TYR A 17 -2.81 0.47 8.31
C TYR A 17 -1.89 -0.43 9.14
N TYR A 18 -2.50 -1.30 9.94
CA TYR A 18 -1.80 -2.52 10.32
C TYR A 18 -1.78 -3.46 9.13
N VAL A 19 -0.62 -4.07 8.88
CA VAL A 19 -0.39 -4.94 7.72
C VAL A 19 0.25 -6.24 8.18
N ASP A 20 -0.21 -7.33 7.59
CA ASP A 20 0.34 -8.66 7.81
C ASP A 20 0.29 -9.47 6.51
N VAL A 21 0.87 -10.66 6.50
CA VAL A 21 0.85 -11.62 5.39
C VAL A 21 0.19 -12.90 5.85
N ALA A 22 -0.84 -13.34 5.14
CA ALA A 22 -1.48 -14.62 5.43
C ALA A 22 -0.49 -15.77 5.17
N LEU A 23 -0.06 -16.48 6.21
CA LEU A 23 0.87 -17.61 6.09
C LEU A 23 0.16 -18.94 5.79
N GLU A 24 -1.14 -19.00 6.07
CA GLU A 24 -2.00 -20.18 5.97
C GLU A 24 -3.28 -19.88 5.15
N GLY A 25 -4.08 -20.93 4.94
CA GLY A 25 -5.32 -20.87 4.17
C GLY A 25 -5.12 -21.17 2.68
N ALA A 26 -5.88 -22.14 2.16
CA ALA A 26 -5.67 -22.69 0.82
C ALA A 26 -5.69 -21.64 -0.30
N MET A 27 -6.57 -20.64 -0.19
CA MET A 27 -6.77 -19.62 -1.24
C MET A 27 -6.14 -18.26 -0.92
N THR A 28 -5.63 -18.07 0.29
CA THR A 28 -5.23 -16.75 0.78
C THR A 28 -3.78 -16.66 1.22
N ARG A 29 -3.06 -17.79 1.24
CA ARG A 29 -1.63 -17.80 1.57
C ARG A 29 -0.84 -16.87 0.67
N GLY A 30 0.04 -16.06 1.27
CA GLY A 30 0.87 -15.07 0.59
C GLY A 30 0.16 -13.73 0.33
N SER A 31 -1.14 -13.61 0.59
CA SER A 31 -1.84 -12.32 0.43
C SER A 31 -1.45 -11.34 1.53
N SER A 32 -1.17 -10.10 1.13
CA SER A 32 -1.07 -8.99 2.07
C SER A 32 -2.46 -8.65 2.63
N ARG A 33 -2.55 -8.54 3.95
CA ARG A 33 -3.74 -8.12 4.69
C ARG A 33 -3.48 -6.73 5.24
N ARG A 34 -4.46 -5.83 5.12
CA ARG A 34 -4.41 -4.50 5.74
C ARG A 34 -5.72 -4.20 6.45
N TRP A 35 -5.66 -3.62 7.64
CA TRP A 35 -6.85 -3.22 8.39
C TRP A 35 -6.58 -2.03 9.32
N ARG A 36 -7.65 -1.36 9.74
CA ARG A 36 -7.64 -0.38 10.83
C ARG A 36 -8.51 -0.93 11.96
N PRO A 37 -8.06 -0.90 13.23
CA PRO A 37 -8.84 -1.44 14.35
C PRO A 37 -10.26 -0.89 14.40
N ASP A 38 -10.43 0.43 14.22
CA ASP A 38 -11.73 1.11 14.30
C ASP A 38 -12.55 1.02 13.00
N GLY A 39 -11.97 0.47 11.92
CA GLY A 39 -12.61 0.37 10.61
C GLY A 39 -13.37 -0.93 10.37
N LEU A 40 -13.24 -1.91 11.27
CA LEU A 40 -13.83 -3.23 11.12
C LEU A 40 -15.19 -3.31 11.80
N ARG A 41 -16.22 -3.73 11.06
CA ARG A 41 -17.56 -3.99 11.63
C ARG A 41 -17.59 -5.26 12.50
N LEU A 42 -16.62 -6.16 12.29
CA LEU A 42 -16.48 -7.43 13.01
C LEU A 42 -15.01 -7.84 13.03
N THR A 43 -14.52 -8.29 14.18
CA THR A 43 -13.12 -8.67 14.42
C THR A 43 -12.94 -10.14 14.84
N VAL A 44 -13.96 -10.99 14.62
CA VAL A 44 -13.92 -12.41 15.01
C VAL A 44 -12.79 -13.14 14.29
N GLY A 45 -11.92 -13.79 15.06
CA GLY A 45 -10.78 -14.55 14.53
C GLY A 45 -9.64 -13.69 13.99
N MET A 46 -9.69 -12.36 14.14
CA MET A 46 -8.57 -11.49 13.82
C MET A 46 -7.57 -11.47 14.98
N PRO A 47 -6.28 -11.70 14.73
CA PRO A 47 -5.26 -11.52 15.76
C PRO A 47 -5.18 -10.05 16.17
N GLU A 48 -4.72 -9.80 17.40
CA GLU A 48 -4.38 -8.44 17.80
C GLU A 48 -3.31 -7.86 16.85
N PRO A 49 -3.41 -6.58 16.48
CA PRO A 49 -2.42 -5.98 15.60
C PRO A 49 -1.02 -6.01 16.22
N GLN A 50 -0.07 -6.61 15.51
CA GLN A 50 1.31 -6.68 15.95
C GLN A 50 2.12 -5.52 15.36
N GLY A 51 3.00 -4.93 16.18
CA GLY A 51 3.87 -3.83 15.74
C GLY A 51 3.16 -2.49 15.63
N LYS A 52 3.57 -1.67 14.66
CA LYS A 52 3.04 -0.32 14.42
C LYS A 52 2.36 -0.23 13.05
N PRO A 53 1.37 0.65 12.88
CA PRO A 53 0.82 0.94 11.56
C PRO A 53 1.91 1.37 10.58
N ILE A 54 1.73 1.02 9.31
CA ILE A 54 2.57 1.47 8.20
C ILE A 54 1.72 2.23 7.18
N ARG A 55 2.38 3.11 6.42
CA ARG A 55 1.75 3.84 5.31
C ARG A 55 1.60 2.91 4.10
N VAL A 56 0.37 2.73 3.65
CA VAL A 56 0.01 1.98 2.45
C VAL A 56 -0.47 2.96 1.38
N MET A 57 0.04 2.83 0.15
CA MET A 57 -0.41 3.63 -1.00
C MET A 57 -1.87 3.32 -1.32
N GLU A 58 -2.68 4.36 -1.55
CA GLU A 58 -4.10 4.20 -1.92
C GLU A 58 -4.41 4.71 -3.31
N GLN A 59 -4.02 5.94 -3.62
CA GLN A 59 -4.27 6.56 -4.92
C GLN A 59 -2.95 7.01 -5.55
N VAL A 60 -2.94 7.07 -6.87
CA VAL A 60 -1.80 7.55 -7.67
C VAL A 60 -2.31 8.60 -8.65
N ASP A 61 -1.62 9.75 -8.71
CA ASP A 61 -1.81 10.73 -9.78
C ASP A 61 -1.18 10.19 -11.07
N ASN A 62 -2.01 9.50 -11.86
CA ASN A 62 -1.57 8.86 -13.09
C ASN A 62 -1.11 9.87 -14.15
N ALA A 63 -1.69 11.08 -14.19
CA ALA A 63 -1.31 12.09 -15.17
C ALA A 63 0.14 12.55 -14.92
N ARG A 64 0.45 12.88 -13.66
CA ARG A 64 1.81 13.26 -13.27
C ARG A 64 2.80 12.09 -13.37
N LEU A 65 2.38 10.87 -13.03
CA LEU A 65 3.23 9.69 -13.18
C LEU A 65 3.64 9.46 -14.64
N LEU A 66 2.71 9.56 -15.58
CA LEU A 66 2.99 9.37 -17.00
C LEU A 66 3.89 10.49 -17.54
N ALA A 67 3.70 11.73 -17.09
CA ALA A 67 4.59 12.83 -17.42
C ALA A 67 6.03 12.56 -16.94
N LEU A 68 6.21 12.16 -15.66
CA LEU A 68 7.51 11.81 -15.09
C LEU A 68 8.21 10.70 -15.88
N ILE A 69 7.48 9.64 -16.26
CA ILE A 69 8.02 8.55 -17.08
C ILE A 69 8.46 9.07 -18.45
N GLY A 70 7.62 9.88 -19.12
CA GLY A 70 7.92 10.46 -20.42
C GLY A 70 9.17 11.35 -20.40
N GLU A 71 9.27 12.24 -19.41
CA GLU A 71 10.43 13.11 -19.24
C GLU A 71 11.72 12.32 -18.96
N THR A 72 11.64 11.24 -18.18
CA THR A 72 12.78 10.39 -17.89
C THR A 72 13.28 9.66 -19.14
N LEU A 73 12.36 9.12 -19.95
CA LEU A 73 12.69 8.43 -21.19
C LEU A 73 13.26 9.37 -22.25
N ALA A 74 12.78 10.62 -22.33
CA ALA A 74 13.31 11.60 -23.27
C ALA A 74 14.74 12.08 -22.95
N ARG A 75 15.23 11.81 -21.72
CA ARG A 75 16.59 12.16 -21.28
C ARG A 75 17.58 10.99 -21.41
N ALA A 76 17.09 9.77 -21.66
CA ALA A 76 17.88 8.56 -21.81
C ALA A 76 18.33 8.35 -23.26
#